data_AF-W6RVN7-F1
#
_entry.id   AF-W6RVN7-F1
#
_cell.length_a   1.000
_cell.length_b   1.000
_cell.length_c   1.000
_cell.angle_alpha   90.00
_cell.angle_beta   90.00
_cell.angle_gamma   90.00
#
_symmetry.space_group_name_H-M   'P 1'
#
loop_
_entity.id
_entity.type
_entity.pdbx_description
1 polymer ?
#
loop_
_entity_poly.entity_id
_entity_poly.type
_entity_poly.pdbx_seq_one_letter_code
_entity_poly.pdbx_strand_id
1 'polypeptide(L)'
;MKFKYEDLLDEYNLLKLQEVQEELKLIVDQYMNQEKYNESKEALNNMITILGRFAKNNFKVMTDIPTDYFNNYLETYSYYLINNVITLFKLGEYKSAMDMVNYAGKINVKGNSDFYATLDNMAFNLSIKSGEMPKVLFKELYKDGLSYEIAVENLKTIINEGMLPS
;
A
#
# COMPACT_ATOMS: atom_id res chain seq x y z
N MET A 1 -19.10 -12.99 -13.42
CA MET A 1 -18.90 -11.70 -14.12
C MET A 1 -17.39 -11.43 -14.08
N LYS A 2 -16.69 -11.40 -15.21
CA LYS A 2 -15.26 -11.02 -15.24
C LYS A 2 -15.23 -9.49 -15.28
N PHE A 3 -15.01 -8.86 -14.12
CA PHE A 3 -14.84 -7.42 -14.01
C PHE A 3 -13.57 -7.03 -14.78
N LYS A 4 -13.67 -6.13 -15.77
CA LYS A 4 -12.50 -5.59 -16.46
C LYS A 4 -12.10 -4.30 -15.76
N TYR A 5 -10.98 -4.35 -15.04
CA TYR A 5 -10.44 -3.23 -14.25
C TYR A 5 -10.07 -1.98 -15.06
N GLU A 6 -10.08 -2.08 -16.38
CA GLU A 6 -9.78 -0.99 -17.32
C GLU A 6 -10.82 0.14 -17.25
N ASP A 7 -12.06 -0.15 -16.82
CA ASP A 7 -13.17 0.81 -16.75
C ASP A 7 -13.15 1.71 -15.48
N LEU A 8 -12.18 1.51 -14.57
CA LEU A 8 -12.01 2.32 -13.34
C LEU A 8 -11.15 3.59 -13.57
N LEU A 9 -10.64 3.80 -14.79
CA LEU A 9 -9.58 4.77 -15.08
C LEU A 9 -10.06 6.16 -15.52
N ASP A 10 -11.36 6.38 -15.67
CA ASP A 10 -11.93 7.70 -15.99
C ASP A 10 -11.99 8.60 -14.74
N GLU A 11 -11.73 9.90 -14.95
CA GLU A 11 -11.79 10.96 -13.94
C GLU A 11 -13.04 10.81 -13.06
N TYR A 12 -12.83 10.61 -11.75
CA TYR A 12 -13.86 10.58 -10.70
C TYR A 12 -14.82 9.38 -10.62
N ASN A 13 -14.44 8.15 -11.03
CA ASN A 13 -15.21 6.96 -10.61
C ASN A 13 -14.90 6.51 -9.16
N LEU A 14 -15.01 7.46 -8.22
CA LEU A 14 -14.70 7.31 -6.79
C LEU A 14 -15.55 6.24 -6.09
N LEU A 15 -16.85 6.20 -6.38
CA LEU A 15 -17.79 5.22 -5.83
C LEU A 15 -17.42 3.79 -6.25
N LYS A 16 -17.07 3.60 -7.53
CA LYS A 16 -16.63 2.29 -8.02
C LYS A 16 -15.31 1.86 -7.40
N LEU A 17 -14.41 2.80 -7.10
CA LEU A 17 -13.16 2.48 -6.42
C LEU A 17 -13.41 1.99 -4.99
N GLN A 18 -14.36 2.61 -4.27
CA GLN A 18 -14.75 2.17 -2.92
C GLN A 18 -15.38 0.78 -2.92
N GLU A 19 -16.33 0.50 -3.83
CA GLU A 19 -16.94 -0.82 -3.97
C GLU A 19 -15.89 -1.91 -4.25
N VAL A 20 -14.95 -1.64 -5.16
CA VAL A 20 -13.86 -2.56 -5.51
C VAL A 20 -12.90 -2.78 -4.34
N GLN A 21 -12.66 -1.75 -3.51
CA GLN A 21 -11.84 -1.86 -2.30
C GLN A 21 -12.46 -2.82 -1.27
N GLU A 22 -13.74 -2.68 -0.99
CA GLU A 22 -14.44 -3.52 -0.01
C GLU A 22 -14.49 -4.98 -0.45
N GLU A 23 -14.83 -5.25 -1.71
CA GLU A 23 -14.86 -6.61 -2.25
C GLU A 23 -13.48 -7.28 -2.21
N LEU A 24 -12.44 -6.57 -2.64
CA LEU A 24 -11.08 -7.13 -2.67
C LEU A 24 -10.51 -7.31 -1.25
N LYS A 25 -10.89 -6.46 -0.29
CA LYS A 25 -10.52 -6.68 1.12
C LYS A 25 -11.07 -8.01 1.63
N LEU A 26 -12.35 -8.30 1.38
CA LEU A 26 -12.98 -9.56 1.79
C LEU A 26 -12.30 -10.77 1.13
N ILE A 27 -11.94 -10.67 -0.15
CA ILE A 27 -11.26 -11.75 -0.88
C ILE A 27 -9.86 -11.99 -0.30
N VAL A 28 -9.08 -10.93 -0.06
CA VAL A 28 -7.75 -11.02 0.53
C VAL A 28 -7.83 -11.65 1.92
N ASP A 29 -8.75 -11.19 2.77
CA ASP A 29 -8.93 -11.74 4.12
C ASP A 29 -9.26 -13.24 4.06
N GLN A 30 -10.13 -13.66 3.12
CA GLN A 30 -10.43 -15.07 2.89
C GLN A 30 -9.21 -15.88 2.45
N TYR A 31 -8.43 -15.37 1.49
CA TYR A 31 -7.23 -16.06 1.00
C TYR A 31 -6.15 -16.16 2.07
N MET A 32 -5.93 -15.09 2.84
CA MET A 32 -4.98 -15.09 3.95
C MET A 32 -5.37 -16.09 5.05
N ASN A 33 -6.66 -16.17 5.41
CA ASN A 33 -7.16 -17.15 6.38
C ASN A 33 -7.06 -18.61 5.91
N GLN A 34 -7.09 -18.83 4.60
CA GLN A 34 -6.95 -20.16 3.99
C GLN A 34 -5.49 -20.48 3.61
N GLU A 35 -4.52 -19.63 3.98
CA GLU A 35 -3.11 -19.74 3.59
C GLU A 35 -2.87 -19.81 2.07
N LYS A 36 -3.79 -19.25 1.29
CA LYS A 36 -3.71 -19.13 -0.18
C LYS A 36 -2.90 -17.90 -0.57
N TYR A 37 -1.61 -17.93 -0.24
CA TYR A 37 -0.73 -16.76 -0.35
C TYR A 37 -0.48 -16.34 -1.80
N ASN A 38 -0.47 -17.26 -2.77
CA ASN A 38 -0.30 -16.90 -4.18
C ASN A 38 -1.51 -16.14 -4.73
N GLU A 39 -2.71 -16.59 -4.40
CA GLU A 39 -3.96 -15.95 -4.79
C GLU A 39 -4.15 -14.61 -4.08
N SER A 40 -3.77 -14.53 -2.80
CA SER A 40 -3.70 -13.27 -2.05
C SER A 40 -2.76 -12.28 -2.72
N LYS A 41 -1.56 -12.73 -3.15
CA LYS A 41 -0.58 -11.90 -3.83
C LYS A 41 -1.14 -11.32 -5.13
N GLU A 42 -1.78 -12.16 -5.96
CA GLU A 42 -2.40 -11.72 -7.21
C GLU A 42 -3.48 -10.66 -6.97
N ALA A 43 -4.39 -10.91 -6.02
CA ALA A 43 -5.46 -9.97 -5.67
C ALA A 43 -4.89 -8.63 -5.14
N LEU A 44 -3.89 -8.69 -4.26
CA LEU A 44 -3.25 -7.51 -3.70
C LEU A 44 -2.48 -6.71 -4.76
N ASN A 45 -1.72 -7.37 -5.64
CA ASN A 45 -0.99 -6.70 -6.72
C ASN A 45 -1.94 -5.98 -7.68
N ASN A 46 -3.06 -6.61 -8.03
CA ASN A 46 -4.09 -5.99 -8.85
C ASN A 46 -4.66 -4.74 -8.18
N MET A 47 -5.00 -4.81 -6.88
CA MET A 47 -5.48 -3.65 -6.13
C MET A 47 -4.45 -2.53 -6.07
N ILE A 48 -3.21 -2.85 -5.72
CA ILE A 48 -2.13 -1.88 -5.60
C ILE A 48 -1.89 -1.16 -6.93
N THR A 49 -1.98 -1.91 -8.03
CA THR A 49 -1.88 -1.36 -9.39
C THR A 49 -3.03 -0.40 -9.71
N ILE A 50 -4.27 -0.79 -9.40
CA ILE A 50 -5.47 0.05 -9.64
C ILE A 50 -5.37 1.34 -8.84
N LEU A 51 -5.05 1.25 -7.54
CA LEU A 51 -4.89 2.42 -6.68
C LEU A 51 -3.74 3.30 -7.16
N GLY A 52 -2.61 2.72 -7.55
CA GLY A 52 -1.48 3.45 -8.12
C GLY A 52 -1.83 4.22 -9.39
N ARG A 53 -2.59 3.59 -10.30
CA ARG A 53 -3.10 4.24 -11.52
C ARG A 53 -4.09 5.36 -11.19
N PHE A 54 -4.99 5.14 -10.23
CA PHE A 54 -5.91 6.17 -9.74
C PHE A 54 -5.14 7.39 -9.22
N ALA A 55 -4.13 7.20 -8.35
CA ALA A 55 -3.30 8.31 -7.87
C ALA A 55 -2.56 9.00 -9.01
N LYS A 56 -1.98 8.25 -9.95
CA LYS A 56 -1.30 8.82 -11.13
C LYS A 56 -2.22 9.75 -11.93
N ASN A 57 -3.47 9.37 -12.13
CA ASN A 57 -4.44 10.16 -12.89
C ASN A 57 -4.98 11.36 -12.09
N ASN A 58 -4.96 11.29 -10.76
CA ASN A 58 -5.54 12.32 -9.87
C ASN A 58 -4.48 13.15 -9.11
N PHE A 59 -3.20 13.01 -9.45
CA PHE A 59 -2.09 13.54 -8.67
C PHE A 59 -2.18 15.04 -8.42
N LYS A 60 -2.54 15.80 -9.46
CA LYS A 60 -2.70 17.25 -9.39
C LYS A 60 -3.78 17.66 -8.38
N VAL A 61 -4.90 16.92 -8.34
CA VAL A 61 -6.00 17.20 -7.42
C VAL A 61 -5.58 16.87 -5.98
N MET A 62 -4.85 15.77 -5.81
CA MET A 62 -4.30 15.37 -4.50
C MET A 62 -3.34 16.44 -3.96
N THR A 63 -2.41 16.97 -4.75
CA THR A 63 -1.46 17.98 -4.27
C THR A 63 -2.11 19.31 -3.88
N ASP A 64 -3.21 19.67 -4.54
CA ASP A 64 -3.81 20.99 -4.39
C ASP A 64 -4.83 21.05 -3.23
N ILE A 65 -5.46 19.92 -2.85
CA ILE A 65 -6.58 19.90 -1.90
C ILE A 65 -6.48 18.70 -0.94
N PRO A 66 -5.97 18.89 0.30
CA PRO A 66 -6.10 17.88 1.34
C PRO A 66 -7.58 17.72 1.71
N THR A 67 -8.10 16.49 1.56
CA THR A 67 -9.47 16.14 1.96
C THR A 67 -9.44 14.86 2.78
N ASP A 68 -10.47 14.65 3.61
CA ASP A 68 -10.66 13.38 4.32
C ASP A 68 -10.68 12.19 3.38
N TYR A 69 -11.20 12.38 2.17
CA TYR A 69 -11.16 11.38 1.11
C TYR A 69 -9.72 10.97 0.76
N PHE A 70 -8.84 11.93 0.46
CA PHE A 70 -7.47 11.59 0.08
C PHE A 70 -6.63 11.07 1.25
N ASN A 71 -6.90 11.52 2.48
CA ASN A 71 -6.33 10.90 3.68
C ASN A 71 -6.74 9.42 3.78
N ASN A 72 -8.03 9.13 3.66
CA ASN A 72 -8.55 7.75 3.68
C ASN A 72 -7.98 6.90 2.53
N TYR A 73 -7.80 7.49 1.35
CA TYR A 73 -7.15 6.82 0.22
C TYR A 73 -5.70 6.44 0.55
N LEU A 74 -4.90 7.36 1.09
CA LEU A 74 -3.50 7.11 1.46
C LEU A 74 -3.40 6.04 2.56
N GLU A 75 -4.28 6.10 3.56
CA GLU A 75 -4.40 5.06 4.60
C GLU A 75 -4.71 3.70 3.98
N THR A 76 -5.73 3.64 3.12
CA THR A 76 -6.16 2.41 2.45
C THR A 76 -5.06 1.84 1.56
N TYR A 77 -4.36 2.69 0.82
CA TYR A 77 -3.27 2.26 -0.04
C TYR A 77 -2.12 1.66 0.79
N SER A 78 -1.76 2.31 1.90
CA SER A 78 -0.76 1.82 2.83
C SER A 78 -1.13 0.47 3.46
N TYR A 79 -2.42 0.26 3.76
CA TYR A 79 -2.93 -1.01 4.27
C TYR A 79 -2.74 -2.16 3.27
N TYR A 80 -3.05 -1.95 1.99
CA TYR A 80 -2.86 -2.99 0.98
C TYR A 80 -1.38 -3.31 0.75
N LEU A 81 -0.49 -2.30 0.80
CA LEU A 81 0.95 -2.53 0.76
C LEU A 81 1.40 -3.43 1.92
N ILE A 82 0.95 -3.18 3.16
CA ILE A 82 1.29 -4.05 4.30
C ILE A 82 0.78 -5.46 4.13
N ASN A 83 -0.47 -5.64 3.70
CA ASN A 83 -0.98 -7.00 3.48
C ASN A 83 -0.15 -7.73 2.41
N ASN A 84 0.32 -7.02 1.38
CA ASN A 84 1.22 -7.56 0.39
C ASN A 84 2.59 -7.92 0.98
N VAL A 85 3.14 -7.11 1.89
CA VAL A 85 4.35 -7.46 2.67
C VAL A 85 4.17 -8.80 3.37
N ILE A 86 3.07 -8.99 4.09
CA ILE A 86 2.81 -10.22 4.85
C ILE A 86 2.76 -11.41 3.90
N THR A 87 2.03 -11.28 2.79
CA THR A 87 1.93 -12.32 1.76
C THR A 87 3.29 -12.66 1.15
N LEU A 88 4.07 -11.66 0.74
CA LEU A 88 5.40 -11.84 0.17
C LEU A 88 6.36 -12.48 1.17
N PHE A 89 6.30 -12.09 2.44
CA PHE A 89 7.08 -12.70 3.51
C PHE A 89 6.75 -14.19 3.66
N LYS A 90 5.47 -14.57 3.62
CA LYS A 90 5.01 -15.96 3.69
C LYS A 90 5.47 -16.79 2.48
N LEU A 91 5.59 -16.15 1.32
CA LEU A 91 6.10 -16.76 0.09
C LEU A 91 7.64 -16.80 0.01
N GLY A 92 8.35 -16.18 0.96
CA GLY A 92 9.81 -16.11 0.96
C GLY A 92 10.41 -15.03 0.04
N GLU A 93 9.59 -14.11 -0.47
CA GLU A 93 9.98 -13.01 -1.37
C GLU A 93 10.47 -11.79 -0.57
N TYR A 94 11.51 -11.97 0.25
CA TYR A 94 11.90 -11.00 1.28
C TYR A 94 12.34 -9.64 0.73
N LYS A 95 12.99 -9.59 -0.44
CA LYS A 95 13.41 -8.31 -1.04
C LYS A 95 12.21 -7.48 -1.46
N SER A 96 11.28 -8.08 -2.21
CA SER A 96 10.02 -7.44 -2.62
C SER A 96 9.20 -6.99 -1.41
N ALA A 97 9.15 -7.82 -0.36
CA ALA A 97 8.47 -7.47 0.88
C ALA A 97 9.12 -6.26 1.57
N MET A 98 10.46 -6.17 1.58
CA MET A 98 11.17 -5.01 2.14
C MET A 98 10.85 -3.72 1.38
N ASP A 99 10.82 -3.77 0.04
CA ASP A 99 10.45 -2.62 -0.78
C ASP A 99 9.01 -2.15 -0.45
N MET A 100 8.06 -3.08 -0.31
CA MET A 100 6.67 -2.75 0.07
C MET A 100 6.54 -2.14 1.47
N VAL A 101 7.30 -2.62 2.46
CA VAL A 101 7.35 -2.02 3.80
C VAL A 101 7.80 -0.56 3.71
N ASN A 102 8.86 -0.31 2.94
CA ASN A 102 9.39 1.04 2.75
C ASN A 102 8.39 1.98 2.08
N TYR A 103 7.64 1.50 1.09
CA TYR A 103 6.58 2.29 0.45
C TYR A 103 5.44 2.58 1.42
N ALA A 104 4.94 1.57 2.15
CA ALA A 104 3.85 1.73 3.11
C ALA A 104 4.16 2.78 4.17
N GLY A 105 5.38 2.76 4.73
CA GLY A 105 5.82 3.74 5.72
C GLY A 105 5.94 5.17 5.17
N LYS A 106 6.24 5.34 3.88
CA LYS A 106 6.40 6.64 3.22
C LYS A 106 5.08 7.30 2.80
N ILE A 107 3.96 6.57 2.80
CA ILE A 107 2.67 7.09 2.34
C ILE A 107 1.59 7.13 3.41
N ASN A 108 1.78 6.49 4.57
CA ASN A 108 0.78 6.52 5.63
C ASN A 108 0.76 7.87 6.34
N VAL A 109 -0.38 8.57 6.26
CA VAL A 109 -0.61 9.89 6.87
C VAL A 109 -1.00 9.82 8.34
N LYS A 110 -1.41 8.65 8.86
CA LYS A 110 -1.93 8.53 10.22
C LYS A 110 -0.90 7.94 11.18
N GLY A 111 -0.65 8.66 12.26
CA GLY A 111 0.11 8.21 13.44
C GLY A 111 -0.58 7.08 14.20
N ASN A 112 -0.83 5.93 13.58
CA ASN A 112 -1.30 4.74 14.28
C ASN A 112 -0.08 3.97 14.80
N SER A 113 0.11 4.00 16.12
CA SER A 113 1.23 3.32 16.79
C SER A 113 1.33 1.84 16.45
N ASP A 114 0.19 1.17 16.28
CA ASP A 114 0.13 -0.28 16.01
C ASP A 114 0.53 -0.57 14.56
N PHE A 115 0.17 0.32 13.62
CA PHE A 115 0.59 0.22 12.22
C PHE A 115 2.11 0.37 12.09
N TYR A 116 2.70 1.42 12.67
CA TYR A 116 4.15 1.61 12.59
C TYR A 116 4.93 0.55 13.38
N ALA A 117 4.39 0.07 14.51
CA ALA A 117 4.97 -1.08 15.20
C ALA A 117 4.94 -2.35 14.32
N THR A 118 3.88 -2.55 13.53
CA THR A 118 3.78 -3.65 12.58
C THR A 118 4.82 -3.51 11.47
N LEU A 119 4.97 -2.31 10.88
CA LEU A 119 5.99 -2.04 9.87
C LEU A 119 7.41 -2.28 10.40
N ASP A 120 7.72 -1.80 11.60
CA ASP A 120 9.04 -2.00 12.22
C ASP A 120 9.34 -3.47 12.47
N ASN A 121 8.35 -4.22 12.99
CA ASN A 121 8.51 -5.65 13.21
C ASN A 121 8.74 -6.40 11.88
N MET A 122 7.99 -6.04 10.83
CA MET A 122 8.17 -6.62 9.50
C MET A 122 9.53 -6.25 8.91
N ALA A 123 9.95 -4.98 8.97
CA ALA A 123 11.24 -4.52 8.52
C ALA A 123 12.38 -5.28 9.21
N PHE A 124 12.31 -5.45 10.52
CA PHE A 124 13.29 -6.19 11.31
C PHE A 124 13.33 -7.68 10.94
N ASN A 125 12.17 -8.33 10.81
CA ASN A 125 12.12 -9.74 10.41
C ASN A 125 12.66 -9.93 8.99
N LEU A 126 12.30 -9.05 8.07
CA LEU A 126 12.76 -9.07 6.70
C LEU A 126 14.25 -8.86 6.61
N SER A 127 14.81 -7.95 7.39
CA SER A 127 16.26 -7.70 7.43
C SER A 127 17.03 -8.93 7.93
N ILE A 128 16.52 -9.62 8.95
CA ILE A 128 17.10 -10.90 9.41
C ILE A 128 17.05 -11.95 8.29
N LYS A 129 15.92 -12.05 7.57
CA LYS A 129 15.71 -13.07 6.53
C LYS A 129 16.48 -12.78 5.24
N SER A 130 16.63 -11.52 4.86
CA SER A 130 17.38 -11.10 3.67
C SER A 130 18.88 -11.00 3.91
N GLY A 131 19.33 -10.99 5.16
CA GLY A 131 20.73 -10.75 5.52
C GLY A 131 21.16 -9.29 5.32
N GLU A 132 20.22 -8.38 5.10
CA GLU A 132 20.47 -6.95 5.01
C GLU A 132 20.23 -6.30 6.38
N MET A 133 20.90 -5.19 6.68
CA MET A 133 20.59 -4.41 7.88
C MET A 133 19.24 -3.69 7.68
N PRO A 134 18.34 -3.65 8.68
CA PRO A 134 17.08 -2.92 8.55
C PRO A 134 17.42 -1.44 8.37
N LYS A 135 17.11 -0.89 7.18
CA LYS A 135 17.54 0.46 6.81
C LYS A 135 16.77 1.57 7.53
N VAL A 136 15.66 1.27 8.21
CA VAL A 136 14.79 2.27 8.84
C VAL A 136 14.11 1.70 10.09
N LEU A 137 14.16 2.45 11.19
CA LEU A 137 13.23 2.35 12.32
C LEU A 137 12.12 3.38 12.08
N PHE A 138 10.97 2.96 11.55
CA PHE A 138 9.87 3.82 11.14
C PHE A 138 9.21 4.52 12.33
N LYS A 139 9.15 3.86 13.50
CA LYS A 139 8.52 4.42 14.70
C LYS A 139 9.18 5.71 15.20
N GLU A 140 10.47 5.90 14.96
CA GLU A 140 11.16 7.14 15.33
C GLU A 140 10.95 8.25 14.29
N LEU A 141 10.88 7.89 13.01
CA LEU A 141 10.70 8.86 11.92
C LEU A 141 9.26 9.38 11.81
N TYR A 142 8.27 8.57 12.19
CA TYR A 142 6.85 8.83 11.93
C TYR A 142 5.96 8.66 13.16
N LYS A 143 6.50 8.98 14.35
CA LYS A 143 5.82 8.83 15.63
C LYS A 143 4.41 9.47 15.66
N ASP A 144 4.22 10.55 14.90
CA ASP A 144 2.96 11.30 14.81
C ASP A 144 2.26 11.14 13.44
N GLY A 145 2.75 10.24 12.58
CA GLY A 145 2.32 10.12 11.17
C GLY A 145 3.04 11.09 10.24
N LEU A 146 2.82 10.93 8.94
CA LEU A 146 3.25 11.89 7.92
C LEU A 146 2.23 13.01 7.75
N SER A 147 2.70 14.24 7.52
CA SER A 147 1.82 15.26 6.94
C SER A 147 1.32 14.80 5.57
N TYR A 148 0.09 15.16 5.22
CA TYR A 148 -0.53 14.82 3.94
C TYR A 148 0.38 15.16 2.75
N GLU A 149 0.97 16.35 2.74
CA GLU A 149 1.79 16.87 1.66
C GLU A 149 3.04 16.00 1.42
N ILE A 150 3.70 15.57 2.50
CA ILE A 150 4.86 14.67 2.43
C ILE A 150 4.45 13.30 1.89
N ALA A 151 3.31 12.75 2.36
CA ALA A 151 2.82 11.46 1.89
C ALA A 151 2.47 11.50 0.40
N VAL A 152 1.85 12.59 -0.07
CA VAL A 152 1.55 12.81 -1.49
C VAL A 152 2.83 12.95 -2.31
N GLU A 153 3.81 13.76 -1.89
CA GLU A 153 5.07 13.88 -2.64
C GLU A 153 5.86 12.57 -2.68
N ASN A 154 5.85 11.78 -1.60
CA ASN A 154 6.45 10.45 -1.59
C ASN A 154 5.74 9.49 -2.57
N LEU A 155 4.41 9.47 -2.57
CA LEU A 155 3.61 8.68 -3.50
C LEU A 155 3.91 9.06 -4.97
N LYS A 156 4.15 10.35 -5.22
CA LYS A 156 4.49 10.89 -6.54
C LYS A 156 5.79 10.32 -7.05
N THR A 157 6.82 10.36 -6.22
CA THR A 157 8.13 9.82 -6.52
C THR A 157 8.03 8.33 -6.83
N ILE A 158 7.35 7.56 -5.97
CA ILE A 158 7.16 6.11 -6.16
C ILE A 158 6.46 5.82 -7.50
N ILE A 159 5.40 6.55 -7.85
CA ILE A 159 4.68 6.37 -9.13
C ILE A 159 5.55 6.75 -10.33
N ASN A 160 6.24 7.89 -10.27
CA ASN A 160 7.04 8.41 -11.38
C ASN A 160 8.28 7.57 -11.66
N GLU A 161 8.88 6.98 -10.62
CA GLU A 161 10.03 6.08 -10.75
C GLU A 161 9.61 4.66 -11.21
N GLY A 162 8.31 4.41 -11.42
CA GLY A 162 7.82 3.08 -11.80
C GLY A 162 8.06 2.03 -10.71
N MET A 163 8.18 2.49 -9.46
CA MET A 163 8.48 1.64 -8.30
C MET A 163 7.25 0.91 -7.76
N LEU A 164 6.07 1.19 -8.30
CA LEU A 164 4.87 0.44 -7.97
C LEU A 164 4.94 -0.97 -8.58
N PRO A 165 4.53 -1.99 -7.82
CA PRO A 165 4.55 -3.37 -8.30
C PRO A 165 3.56 -3.52 -9.47
N SER A 166 4.03 -4.13 -10.56
CA SER A 166 3.26 -4.55 -11.72
C SER A 166 2.85 -6.02 -11.62
#